data_AF-A0A7C8EL66-F1
#
_entry.id   AF-A0A7C8EL66-F1
#
_cell.length_a   1.000
_cell.length_b   1.000
_cell.length_c   1.000
_cell.angle_alpha   90.00
_cell.angle_beta   90.00
_cell.angle_gamma   90.00
#
_symmetry.space_group_name_H-M   'P 1'
#
loop_
_entity.id
_entity.type
_entity.pdbx_description
1 polymer ?
#
loop_
_entity_poly.entity_id
_entity_poly.type
_entity_poly.pdbx_seq_one_letter_code
_entity_poly.pdbx_strand_id
1 'polypeptide(L)'
;MTFTDLVLVGALAVAAAGENAHENAPWTLESDYARFRVIVGDAASDSERFAAEEFCAYWELTTGHGIAVAAAPSDGVNVWIGRDGVPEKLIHTLDLEGLGADGLCIKTVDDSNLLIVGGRERGTMYGVYEFFERYMGVRWLTPEVTHIPAPPRTLPKMDYRFVPVFEYRCSTYLTREDGVSRYQRVHRWLQGPGFGGHTFYRLVPPRQYYPEHPEYFSKVNGKRIVPSVKSVPEFYTQGPAYPEIWTQVGGAWSRENPEPAASRFEMFEEKAYTKLAARFPKNAVHVS
;
A
#
# COMPACT_ATOMS: atom_id res chain seq x y z
N MET A 1 64.61 30.25 43.68
CA MET A 1 64.48 28.87 43.18
C MET A 1 63.01 28.62 42.94
N THR A 2 62.66 28.06 41.76
CA THR A 2 61.40 27.36 41.41
C THR A 2 60.10 28.19 41.43
N PHE A 3 59.19 28.18 40.45
CA PHE A 3 59.01 27.53 39.15
C PHE A 3 58.12 28.48 38.32
N THR A 4 58.44 28.68 37.04
CA THR A 4 57.60 29.34 36.04
C THR A 4 56.55 28.36 35.50
N ASP A 5 55.27 28.64 35.67
CA ASP A 5 54.19 28.00 34.89
C ASP A 5 53.76 28.94 33.77
N LEU A 6 54.27 28.67 32.57
CA LEU A 6 53.86 29.27 31.31
C LEU A 6 52.82 28.34 30.68
N VAL A 7 51.54 28.68 30.77
CA VAL A 7 50.47 27.95 30.06
C VAL A 7 50.48 28.37 28.60
N LEU A 8 50.94 27.48 27.73
CA LEU A 8 50.91 27.61 26.28
C LEU A 8 49.48 27.31 25.79
N VAL A 9 48.67 28.32 25.48
CA VAL A 9 47.40 28.13 24.76
C VAL A 9 47.72 28.03 23.28
N GLY A 10 47.89 26.81 22.78
CA GLY A 10 47.97 26.52 21.36
C GLY A 10 46.59 26.67 20.71
N ALA A 11 46.40 27.74 19.95
CA ALA A 11 45.25 27.89 19.07
C ALA A 11 45.43 26.94 17.88
N LEU A 12 44.71 25.80 17.90
CA LEU A 12 44.60 24.93 16.74
C LEU A 12 43.56 25.53 15.79
N ALA A 13 44.02 26.34 14.84
CA ALA A 13 43.22 26.69 13.68
C ALA A 13 43.13 25.45 12.77
N VAL A 14 42.03 24.71 12.88
CA VAL A 14 41.70 23.71 11.88
C VAL A 14 41.17 24.46 10.67
N ALA A 15 42.06 24.69 9.71
CA ALA A 15 41.65 24.98 8.34
C ALA A 15 40.97 23.72 7.79
N ALA A 16 39.64 23.68 7.85
CA ALA A 16 38.88 22.71 7.10
C ALA A 16 39.08 23.02 5.61
N ALA A 17 39.87 22.16 4.95
CA ALA A 17 40.05 22.17 3.52
C ALA A 17 38.68 22.09 2.84
N GLY A 18 38.44 22.98 1.89
CA GLY A 18 37.24 22.99 1.08
C GLY A 18 37.25 21.83 0.11
N GLU A 19 36.44 20.81 0.41
CA GLU A 19 35.92 19.82 -0.54
C GLU A 19 34.46 19.58 -0.15
N ASN A 20 33.55 19.55 -1.14
CA ASN A 20 32.10 19.26 -1.07
C ASN A 20 31.10 20.43 -0.97
N ALA A 21 31.39 21.59 -1.56
CA ALA A 21 30.34 22.60 -1.79
C ALA A 21 29.44 22.31 -3.02
N HIS A 22 29.84 21.40 -3.92
CA HIS A 22 29.13 21.15 -5.18
C HIS A 22 28.14 19.96 -5.16
N GLU A 23 28.20 19.06 -4.19
CA GLU A 23 27.34 17.87 -4.13
C GLU A 23 25.98 18.10 -3.44
N ASN A 24 25.80 19.21 -2.72
CA ASN A 24 24.61 19.50 -1.93
C ASN A 24 23.80 20.70 -2.42
N ALA A 25 24.03 21.17 -3.65
CA ALA A 25 23.22 22.23 -4.21
C ALA A 25 21.77 21.74 -4.36
N PRO A 26 20.77 22.52 -3.91
CA PRO A 26 19.37 22.14 -4.06
C PRO A 26 19.01 22.08 -5.54
N TRP A 27 18.07 21.22 -5.88
CA TRP A 27 17.50 21.13 -7.22
C TRP A 27 16.57 22.31 -7.50
N THR A 28 15.72 22.67 -6.54
CA THR A 28 14.86 23.86 -6.61
C THR A 28 14.83 24.62 -5.31
N LEU A 29 14.50 25.91 -5.40
CA LEU A 29 14.23 26.79 -4.27
C LEU A 29 12.72 27.00 -4.13
N GLU A 30 12.27 27.41 -2.94
CA GLU A 30 10.88 27.79 -2.67
C GLU A 30 10.36 28.85 -3.65
N SER A 31 11.22 29.77 -4.10
CA SER A 31 10.89 30.79 -5.09
C SER A 31 10.51 30.22 -6.47
N ASP A 32 10.87 28.97 -6.76
CA ASP A 32 10.53 28.29 -8.01
C ASP A 32 9.21 27.51 -7.93
N TYR A 33 8.58 27.37 -6.75
CA TYR A 33 7.39 26.51 -6.59
C TYR A 33 6.19 26.93 -7.44
N ALA A 34 6.04 28.23 -7.71
CA ALA A 34 5.01 28.75 -8.62
C ALA A 34 5.29 28.42 -10.11
N ARG A 35 6.51 27.98 -10.44
CA ARG A 35 6.96 27.65 -11.80
C ARG A 35 6.87 26.15 -12.11
N PHE A 36 6.32 25.36 -11.19
CA PHE A 36 6.08 23.95 -11.41
C PHE A 36 4.90 23.75 -12.37
N ARG A 37 5.02 22.76 -13.24
CA ARG A 37 3.96 22.29 -14.13
C ARG A 37 3.96 20.78 -14.15
N VAL A 38 2.78 20.19 -14.01
CA VAL A 38 2.61 18.74 -14.10
C VAL A 38 2.32 18.35 -15.55
N ILE A 39 3.05 17.37 -16.07
CA ILE A 39 2.92 16.89 -17.44
C ILE A 39 2.44 15.45 -17.46
N VAL A 40 1.41 15.21 -18.26
CA VAL A 40 0.84 13.88 -18.51
C VAL A 40 0.63 13.72 -20.02
N GLY A 41 1.10 12.60 -20.58
CA GLY A 41 0.89 12.29 -21.99
C GLY A 41 -0.55 11.92 -22.34
N ASP A 42 -0.92 12.10 -23.61
CA ASP A 42 -2.29 11.87 -24.10
C ASP A 42 -2.77 10.42 -23.91
N ALA A 43 -1.85 9.44 -23.95
CA ALA A 43 -2.13 8.03 -23.77
C ALA A 43 -1.85 7.52 -22.34
N ALA A 44 -1.76 8.43 -21.37
CA ALA A 44 -1.72 8.08 -19.95
C ALA A 44 -2.95 7.25 -19.54
N SER A 45 -2.81 6.43 -18.52
CA SER A 45 -3.92 5.71 -17.89
C SER A 45 -4.76 6.65 -17.01
N ASP A 46 -5.97 6.22 -16.64
CA ASP A 46 -6.80 6.96 -15.68
C ASP A 46 -6.11 7.07 -14.31
N SER A 47 -5.33 6.07 -13.93
CA SER A 47 -4.51 6.10 -12.71
C SER A 47 -3.43 7.19 -12.77
N GLU A 48 -2.76 7.35 -13.91
CA GLU A 48 -1.73 8.39 -14.09
C GLU A 48 -2.33 9.79 -14.14
N ARG A 49 -3.48 9.96 -14.80
CA ARG A 49 -4.25 11.22 -14.77
C ARG A 49 -4.66 11.59 -13.34
N PHE A 50 -5.24 10.64 -12.61
CA PHE A 50 -5.60 10.84 -11.21
C PHE A 50 -4.37 11.12 -10.33
N ALA A 51 -3.21 10.49 -10.61
CA ALA A 51 -1.96 10.74 -9.88
C ALA A 51 -1.49 12.19 -10.08
N ALA A 52 -1.65 12.72 -11.29
CA ALA A 52 -1.30 14.09 -11.61
C ALA A 52 -2.22 15.11 -10.93
N GLU A 53 -3.52 14.83 -10.87
CA GLU A 53 -4.47 15.63 -10.11
C GLU A 53 -4.15 15.63 -8.62
N GLU A 54 -3.86 14.46 -8.03
CA GLU A 54 -3.41 14.36 -6.64
C GLU A 54 -2.12 15.16 -6.44
N PHE A 55 -1.16 15.10 -7.37
CA PHE A 55 0.06 15.90 -7.27
C PHE A 55 -0.25 17.40 -7.19
N CYS A 56 -1.05 17.92 -8.12
CA CYS A 56 -1.43 19.33 -8.09
C CYS A 56 -2.14 19.70 -6.78
N ALA A 57 -3.06 18.86 -6.30
CA ALA A 57 -3.80 19.11 -5.08
C ALA A 57 -2.89 19.16 -3.85
N TYR A 58 -1.98 18.20 -3.67
CA TYR A 58 -1.05 18.25 -2.54
C TYR A 58 0.01 19.34 -2.70
N TRP A 59 0.40 19.67 -3.92
CA TRP A 59 1.30 20.79 -4.17
C TRP A 59 0.69 22.09 -3.70
N GLU A 60 -0.57 22.37 -4.04
CA GLU A 60 -1.29 23.54 -3.54
C GLU A 60 -1.48 23.50 -2.02
N LEU A 61 -1.86 22.34 -1.45
CA LEU A 61 -2.03 22.19 -0.01
C LEU A 61 -0.72 22.42 0.78
N THR A 62 0.42 22.00 0.24
CA THR A 62 1.72 22.11 0.91
C THR A 62 2.42 23.44 0.65
N THR A 63 2.30 23.99 -0.56
CA THR A 63 3.06 25.19 -0.98
C THR A 63 2.22 26.46 -1.08
N GLY A 64 0.89 26.34 -1.16
CA GLY A 64 -0.02 27.45 -1.47
C GLY A 64 -0.03 27.87 -2.95
N HIS A 65 0.76 27.22 -3.81
CA HIS A 65 0.80 27.50 -5.24
C HIS A 65 -0.09 26.52 -6.01
N GLY A 66 -1.17 27.00 -6.61
CA GLY A 66 -1.97 26.25 -7.56
C GLY A 66 -1.19 26.03 -8.86
N ILE A 67 -0.98 24.76 -9.23
CA ILE A 67 -0.35 24.35 -10.49
C ILE A 67 -1.32 23.49 -11.31
N ALA A 68 -1.11 23.43 -12.62
CA ALA A 68 -2.00 22.74 -13.54
C ALA A 68 -1.33 21.52 -14.19
N VAL A 69 -2.16 20.52 -14.49
CA VAL A 69 -1.82 19.44 -15.42
C VAL A 69 -1.86 19.99 -16.85
N ALA A 70 -0.86 19.67 -17.66
CA ALA A 70 -0.75 20.08 -19.05
C ALA A 70 -0.20 18.93 -19.92
N ALA A 71 -0.49 18.99 -21.22
CA ALA A 71 0.05 18.05 -22.20
C ALA A 71 1.47 18.40 -22.68
N ALA A 72 1.94 19.63 -22.42
CA ALA A 72 3.22 20.13 -22.93
C ALA A 72 4.04 20.86 -21.85
N PRO A 73 5.38 20.70 -21.87
CA PRO A 73 6.27 21.31 -20.90
C PRO A 73 6.29 22.84 -20.97
N SER A 74 6.93 23.45 -19.97
CA SER A 74 7.20 24.88 -19.87
C SER A 74 8.69 25.16 -19.71
N ASP A 75 9.07 26.44 -19.75
CA ASP A 75 10.41 26.94 -19.40
C ASP A 75 10.67 26.94 -17.87
N GLY A 76 9.71 26.42 -17.09
CA GLY A 76 9.81 26.23 -15.64
C GLY A 76 10.23 24.81 -15.27
N VAL A 77 9.78 24.37 -14.09
CA VAL A 77 10.03 23.01 -13.60
C VAL A 77 8.90 22.10 -14.07
N ASN A 78 9.24 21.03 -14.77
CA ASN A 78 8.30 20.08 -15.34
C ASN A 78 8.33 18.78 -14.53
N VAL A 79 7.18 18.40 -13.98
CA VAL A 79 6.96 17.14 -13.26
C VAL A 79 6.21 16.19 -14.18
N TRP A 80 6.92 15.22 -14.73
CA TRP A 80 6.36 14.21 -15.61
C TRP A 80 5.77 13.07 -14.78
N ILE A 81 4.48 12.81 -14.94
CA ILE A 81 3.76 11.75 -14.22
C ILE A 81 3.33 10.68 -15.21
N GLY A 82 3.90 9.48 -15.04
CA GLY A 82 3.73 8.38 -15.97
C GLY A 82 4.79 8.38 -17.08
N ARG A 83 4.79 7.30 -17.87
CA ARG A 83 5.81 7.10 -18.93
C ARG A 83 5.44 7.74 -20.26
N ASP A 84 4.14 7.94 -20.48
CA ASP A 84 3.64 8.45 -21.75
C ASP A 84 3.96 9.95 -21.92
N GLY A 85 4.36 10.35 -23.12
CA GLY A 85 4.74 11.73 -23.43
C GLY A 85 6.13 12.16 -22.94
N VAL A 86 6.80 11.37 -22.10
CA VAL A 86 8.17 11.68 -21.63
C VAL A 86 9.16 11.59 -22.80
N PRO A 87 9.96 12.63 -23.06
CA PRO A 87 10.98 12.59 -24.11
C PRO A 87 11.96 11.42 -23.92
N GLU A 88 12.31 10.76 -25.02
CA GLU A 88 13.15 9.56 -25.03
C GLU A 88 14.49 9.76 -24.28
N LYS A 89 15.12 10.92 -24.49
CA LYS A 89 16.37 11.31 -23.82
C LYS A 89 16.26 11.39 -22.29
N LEU A 90 15.07 11.68 -21.75
CA LEU A 90 14.84 11.79 -20.32
C LEU A 90 14.51 10.43 -19.72
N ILE A 91 13.61 9.68 -20.36
CA ILE A 91 13.15 8.38 -19.84
C ILE A 91 14.28 7.33 -19.81
N HIS A 92 15.22 7.35 -20.75
CA HIS A 92 16.37 6.44 -20.78
C HIS A 92 17.35 6.61 -19.61
N THR A 93 17.22 7.68 -18.82
CA THR A 93 18.04 7.87 -17.61
C THR A 93 17.51 7.09 -16.40
N LEU A 94 16.34 6.46 -16.53
CA LEU A 94 15.70 5.66 -15.48
C LEU A 94 15.87 4.16 -15.76
N ASP A 95 16.16 3.40 -14.71
CA ASP A 95 16.01 1.95 -14.72
C ASP A 95 14.56 1.56 -14.40
N LEU A 96 13.82 1.20 -15.46
CA LEU A 96 12.41 0.80 -15.38
C LEU A 96 12.21 -0.72 -15.42
N GLU A 97 13.29 -1.49 -15.53
CA GLU A 97 13.21 -2.95 -15.60
C GLU A 97 12.73 -3.50 -14.26
N GLY A 98 11.88 -4.54 -14.27
CA GLY A 98 11.46 -5.22 -13.05
C GLY A 98 10.59 -4.41 -12.07
N LEU A 99 10.09 -3.21 -12.45
CA LEU A 99 9.19 -2.44 -11.58
C LEU A 99 7.85 -3.15 -11.30
N GLY A 100 7.40 -4.03 -12.20
CA GLY A 100 6.09 -4.67 -12.08
C GLY A 100 4.96 -3.63 -12.03
N ALA A 101 3.82 -3.98 -11.43
CA ALA A 101 2.65 -3.08 -11.35
C ALA A 101 2.76 -2.00 -10.26
N ASP A 102 3.54 -2.27 -9.20
CA ASP A 102 3.57 -1.47 -7.97
C ASP A 102 4.90 -0.75 -7.74
N GLY A 103 5.93 -1.08 -8.53
CA GLY A 103 7.22 -0.41 -8.46
C GLY A 103 7.15 1.01 -9.03
N LEU A 104 8.03 1.86 -8.51
CA LEU A 104 8.07 3.29 -8.78
C LEU A 104 9.51 3.80 -8.85
N CYS A 105 9.69 4.90 -9.59
CA CYS A 105 10.89 5.71 -9.68
C CYS A 105 10.53 7.19 -9.55
N ILE A 106 11.32 7.93 -8.78
CA ILE A 106 11.28 9.39 -8.63
C ILE A 106 12.69 9.89 -8.92
N LYS A 107 12.86 10.63 -10.02
CA LYS A 107 14.19 11.06 -10.45
C LYS A 107 14.20 12.47 -11.01
N THR A 108 15.07 13.32 -10.48
CA THR A 108 15.46 14.58 -11.14
C THR A 108 16.50 14.25 -12.19
N VAL A 109 16.21 14.51 -13.46
CA VAL A 109 17.09 14.13 -14.58
C VAL A 109 17.98 15.28 -15.04
N ASP A 110 17.53 16.52 -14.82
CA ASP A 110 18.26 17.76 -15.03
C ASP A 110 17.65 18.85 -14.12
N ASP A 111 18.04 20.12 -14.30
CA ASP A 111 17.61 21.25 -13.46
C ASP A 111 16.14 21.66 -13.67
N SER A 112 15.42 21.07 -14.63
CA SER A 112 14.04 21.44 -14.99
C SER A 112 13.09 20.27 -15.06
N ASN A 113 13.55 19.03 -14.90
CA ASN A 113 12.71 17.84 -15.10
C ASN A 113 12.78 16.87 -13.92
N LEU A 114 11.62 16.63 -13.32
CA LEU A 114 11.36 15.56 -12.35
C LEU A 114 10.47 14.51 -13.02
N LEU A 115 10.88 13.26 -12.98
CA LEU A 115 10.11 12.13 -13.49
C LEU A 115 9.60 11.31 -12.31
N ILE A 116 8.28 11.12 -12.23
CA ILE A 116 7.60 10.21 -11.31
C ILE A 116 6.91 9.16 -12.16
N VAL A 117 7.51 7.97 -12.23
CA VAL A 117 7.06 6.90 -13.13
C VAL A 117 6.98 5.58 -12.39
N GLY A 118 6.03 4.72 -12.74
CA GLY A 118 5.95 3.38 -12.18
C GLY A 118 5.52 2.33 -13.19
N GLY A 119 4.87 1.28 -12.70
CA GLY A 119 4.22 0.20 -13.49
C GLY A 119 3.00 0.62 -14.32
N ARG A 120 2.95 1.88 -14.79
CA ARG A 120 1.79 2.59 -15.38
C ARG A 120 0.65 2.83 -14.39
N GLU A 121 0.03 1.79 -13.84
CA GLU A 121 -1.16 1.97 -13.00
C GLU A 121 -0.82 2.40 -11.56
N ARG A 122 -0.64 1.44 -10.65
CA ARG A 122 -0.52 1.70 -9.20
C ARG A 122 0.83 2.31 -8.83
N GLY A 123 1.90 1.83 -9.44
CA GLY A 123 3.25 2.30 -9.15
C GLY A 123 3.43 3.82 -9.35
N THR A 124 2.85 4.40 -10.41
CA THR A 124 2.94 5.85 -10.64
C THR A 124 2.23 6.64 -9.55
N MET A 125 1.01 6.23 -9.18
CA MET A 125 0.26 6.80 -8.06
C MET A 125 1.04 6.72 -6.74
N TYR A 126 1.63 5.56 -6.47
CA TYR A 126 2.45 5.36 -5.27
C TYR A 126 3.70 6.25 -5.28
N GLY A 127 4.27 6.53 -6.45
CA GLY A 127 5.38 7.46 -6.61
C GLY A 127 5.02 8.89 -6.23
N VAL A 128 3.81 9.35 -6.58
CA VAL A 128 3.32 10.67 -6.17
C VAL A 128 3.18 10.74 -4.65
N TYR A 129 2.57 9.73 -4.01
CA TYR A 129 2.46 9.72 -2.55
C TYR A 129 3.81 9.60 -1.84
N GLU A 130 4.73 8.77 -2.35
CA GLU A 130 6.11 8.71 -1.85
C GLU A 130 6.81 10.08 -1.96
N PHE A 131 6.60 10.82 -3.05
CA PHE A 131 7.18 12.15 -3.20
C PHE A 131 6.72 13.09 -2.07
N PHE A 132 5.41 13.17 -1.84
CA PHE A 132 4.87 14.04 -0.78
C PHE A 132 5.25 13.57 0.62
N GLU A 133 5.36 12.26 0.84
CA GLU A 133 5.81 11.72 2.11
C GLU A 133 7.29 12.06 2.36
N ARG A 134 8.15 11.74 1.39
CA ARG A 134 9.61 11.78 1.55
C ARG A 134 10.16 13.20 1.46
N TYR A 135 9.68 14.00 0.51
CA TYR A 135 10.27 15.29 0.20
C TYR A 135 9.44 16.47 0.71
N MET A 136 8.12 16.32 0.78
CA MET A 136 7.23 17.39 1.31
C MET A 136 6.83 17.16 2.77
N GLY A 137 7.09 15.98 3.36
CA GLY A 137 6.81 15.69 4.77
C GLY A 137 5.33 15.41 5.11
N VAL A 138 4.48 15.18 4.10
CA VAL A 138 3.05 14.84 4.31
C VAL A 138 2.92 13.50 5.03
N ARG A 139 1.98 13.38 5.97
CA ARG A 139 1.70 12.12 6.68
C ARG A 139 0.19 11.84 6.73
N TRP A 140 -0.21 10.65 6.27
CA TRP A 140 -1.59 10.15 6.37
C TRP A 140 -1.75 9.31 7.63
N LEU A 141 -2.19 9.94 8.72
CA LEU A 141 -2.20 9.35 10.06
C LEU A 141 -3.43 8.46 10.30
N THR A 142 -4.60 8.92 9.81
CA THR A 142 -5.87 8.17 9.79
C THR A 142 -6.58 8.44 8.47
N PRO A 143 -7.69 7.74 8.16
CA PRO A 143 -8.49 8.04 6.97
C PRO A 143 -8.96 9.51 6.89
N GLU A 144 -9.20 10.15 8.03
CA GLU A 144 -9.70 11.52 8.16
C GLU A 144 -8.59 12.55 8.47
N VAL A 145 -7.46 12.10 9.04
CA VAL A 145 -6.40 12.99 9.51
C VAL A 145 -5.16 12.86 8.64
N THR A 146 -4.87 13.92 7.89
CA THR A 146 -3.62 14.11 7.16
C THR A 146 -2.86 15.30 7.74
N HIS A 147 -1.61 15.09 8.13
CA HIS A 147 -0.70 16.15 8.53
C HIS A 147 -0.02 16.73 7.29
N ILE A 148 -0.23 18.02 7.05
CA ILE A 148 0.37 18.81 5.96
C ILE A 148 1.33 19.81 6.60
N PRO A 149 2.66 19.62 6.49
CA PRO A 149 3.63 20.57 7.01
C PRO A 149 3.77 21.79 6.08
N ALA A 150 4.45 22.83 6.57
CA ALA A 150 5.00 23.87 5.71
C ALA A 150 6.00 23.26 4.71
N PRO A 151 6.12 23.80 3.49
CA PRO A 151 6.97 23.21 2.48
C PRO A 151 8.45 23.44 2.87
N PRO A 152 9.37 22.56 2.43
CA PRO A 152 10.79 22.83 2.62
C PRO A 152 11.19 24.07 1.82
N ARG A 153 12.22 24.80 2.27
CA ARG A 153 12.75 25.96 1.53
C ARG A 153 13.44 25.57 0.22
N THR A 154 13.83 24.32 0.10
CA THR A 154 14.56 23.77 -1.05
C THR A 154 14.19 22.30 -1.24
N LEU A 155 14.12 21.84 -2.50
CA LEU A 155 14.07 20.41 -2.80
C LEU A 155 15.46 19.92 -3.24
N PRO A 156 15.91 18.74 -2.77
CA PRO A 156 17.17 18.17 -3.21
C PRO A 156 17.03 17.54 -4.61
N LYS A 157 18.16 17.21 -5.23
CA LYS A 157 18.16 16.25 -6.35
C LYS A 157 17.67 14.90 -5.84
N MET A 158 16.87 14.21 -6.66
CA MET A 158 16.19 12.98 -6.29
C MET A 158 16.62 11.85 -7.22
N ASP A 159 16.96 10.70 -6.65
CA ASP A 159 17.10 9.44 -7.36
C ASP A 159 16.62 8.32 -6.44
N TYR A 160 15.34 8.00 -6.53
CA TYR A 160 14.68 7.02 -5.68
C TYR A 160 13.95 5.99 -6.54
N ARG A 161 14.25 4.71 -6.29
CA ARG A 161 13.59 3.57 -6.94
C ARG A 161 13.13 2.60 -5.87
N PHE A 162 11.89 2.12 -6.01
CA PHE A 162 11.32 1.16 -5.07
C PHE A 162 10.51 0.09 -5.81
N VAL A 163 10.77 -1.17 -5.45
CA VAL A 163 10.01 -2.33 -5.92
C VAL A 163 9.55 -3.11 -4.69
N PRO A 164 8.23 -3.29 -4.47
CA PRO A 164 7.74 -4.05 -3.34
C PRO A 164 8.23 -5.50 -3.38
N VAL A 165 8.70 -6.00 -2.23
CA VAL A 165 9.09 -7.42 -2.08
C VAL A 165 7.86 -8.33 -2.03
N PHE A 166 6.75 -7.84 -1.49
CA PHE A 166 5.49 -8.57 -1.40
C PHE A 166 4.46 -8.00 -2.39
N GLU A 167 3.86 -8.86 -3.20
CA GLU A 167 2.80 -8.50 -4.16
C GLU A 167 1.56 -7.94 -3.45
N TYR A 168 1.14 -8.59 -2.37
CA TYR A 168 -0.02 -8.18 -1.56
C TYR A 168 0.41 -7.60 -0.23
N ARG A 169 -0.21 -6.49 0.16
CA ARG A 169 0.08 -5.73 1.38
C ARG A 169 -1.23 -5.21 1.91
N CYS A 170 -1.62 -5.54 3.13
CA CYS A 170 -2.88 -5.05 3.68
C CYS A 170 -2.82 -4.94 5.20
N SER A 171 -3.71 -4.10 5.75
CA SER A 171 -3.99 -4.04 7.18
C SER A 171 -5.45 -4.35 7.43
N THR A 172 -5.75 -5.14 8.46
CA THR A 172 -7.12 -5.51 8.86
C THR A 172 -7.74 -4.53 9.86
N TYR A 173 -6.95 -3.59 10.39
CA TYR A 173 -7.33 -2.79 11.55
C TYR A 173 -8.01 -1.45 11.21
N LEU A 174 -7.93 -0.96 9.96
CA LEU A 174 -8.35 0.41 9.61
C LEU A 174 -9.18 0.56 8.32
N THR A 175 -9.60 -0.54 7.67
CA THR A 175 -10.11 -0.44 6.28
C THR A 175 -11.36 -1.26 5.96
N ARG A 176 -12.31 -1.36 6.88
CA ARG A 176 -13.57 -2.09 6.64
C ARG A 176 -14.64 -1.25 5.90
N GLU A 177 -14.26 -0.20 5.19
CA GLU A 177 -15.19 0.53 4.32
C GLU A 177 -14.95 0.22 2.84
N ASP A 178 -16.05 0.32 2.09
CA ASP A 178 -16.27 -0.30 0.79
C ASP A 178 -15.52 0.42 -0.34
N GLY A 179 -14.43 -0.19 -0.82
CA GLY A 179 -13.68 0.28 -1.99
C GLY A 179 -12.27 0.75 -1.61
N VAL A 180 -11.40 0.89 -2.62
CA VAL A 180 -10.01 1.33 -2.45
C VAL A 180 -10.02 2.74 -1.84
N SER A 181 -10.06 2.85 -0.51
CA SER A 181 -10.13 4.14 0.15
C SER A 181 -8.83 4.90 -0.16
N ARG A 182 -8.89 6.22 -0.28
CA ARG A 182 -7.68 7.05 -0.50
C ARG A 182 -6.56 6.66 0.49
N TYR A 183 -6.95 6.33 1.72
CA TYR A 183 -6.08 5.82 2.77
C TYR A 183 -5.38 4.49 2.40
N GLN A 184 -6.09 3.54 1.78
CA GLN A 184 -5.45 2.33 1.25
C GLN A 184 -4.42 2.63 0.16
N ARG A 185 -4.68 3.62 -0.73
CA ARG A 185 -3.73 3.95 -1.81
C ARG A 185 -2.45 4.57 -1.29
N VAL A 186 -2.54 5.55 -0.39
CA VAL A 186 -1.34 6.22 0.18
C VAL A 186 -0.44 5.22 0.92
N HIS A 187 -1.05 4.24 1.59
CA HIS A 187 -0.34 3.15 2.29
C HIS A 187 0.00 1.95 1.38
N ARG A 188 -0.29 2.04 0.08
CA ARG A 188 0.01 1.02 -0.94
C ARG A 188 -0.57 -0.35 -0.61
N TRP A 189 -1.74 -0.33 0.01
CA TRP A 189 -2.45 -1.53 0.40
C TRP A 189 -3.20 -2.12 -0.79
N LEU A 190 -2.85 -3.34 -1.11
CA LEU A 190 -3.50 -4.19 -2.08
C LEU A 190 -3.97 -5.44 -1.36
N GLN A 191 -5.28 -5.53 -1.13
CA GLN A 191 -5.88 -6.76 -0.63
C GLN A 191 -5.72 -7.84 -1.68
N GLY A 192 -5.00 -8.90 -1.33
CA GLY A 192 -4.90 -10.06 -2.21
C GLY A 192 -6.15 -10.91 -2.22
N PRO A 193 -6.19 -11.91 -3.11
CA PRO A 193 -7.33 -12.80 -3.26
C PRO A 193 -7.51 -13.64 -1.98
N GLY A 194 -8.30 -13.12 -1.05
CA GLY A 194 -8.79 -13.86 0.10
C GLY A 194 -7.94 -13.79 1.38
N PHE A 195 -7.50 -12.59 1.78
CA PHE A 195 -6.97 -12.35 3.14
C PHE A 195 -8.05 -12.08 4.20
N GLY A 196 -9.33 -12.16 3.84
CA GLY A 196 -10.34 -12.50 4.83
C GLY A 196 -10.02 -13.91 5.31
N GLY A 197 -9.65 -14.07 6.59
CA GLY A 197 -9.32 -15.39 7.16
C GLY A 197 -10.33 -16.46 6.74
N HIS A 198 -9.90 -17.73 6.72
CA HIS A 198 -10.67 -18.91 6.29
C HIS A 198 -10.52 -19.37 4.82
N THR A 199 -9.50 -18.94 4.07
CA THR A 199 -9.28 -19.36 2.66
C THR A 199 -8.63 -20.72 2.44
N PHE A 200 -8.11 -21.36 3.50
CA PHE A 200 -7.38 -22.62 3.38
C PHE A 200 -8.23 -23.75 2.76
N TYR A 201 -9.55 -23.74 3.00
CA TYR A 201 -10.46 -24.73 2.43
C TYR A 201 -10.62 -24.61 0.90
N ARG A 202 -10.46 -23.39 0.35
CA ARG A 202 -10.52 -23.13 -1.10
C ARG A 202 -9.19 -23.46 -1.78
N LEU A 203 -8.07 -23.12 -1.14
CA LEU A 203 -6.73 -23.33 -1.71
C LEU A 203 -6.28 -24.79 -1.58
N VAL A 204 -6.64 -25.45 -0.49
CA VAL A 204 -6.32 -26.85 -0.19
C VAL A 204 -7.61 -27.63 0.15
N PRO A 205 -8.50 -27.89 -0.83
CA PRO A 205 -9.73 -28.64 -0.59
C PRO A 205 -9.46 -30.02 0.02
N PRO A 206 -10.03 -30.36 1.19
CA PRO A 206 -9.76 -31.64 1.84
C PRO A 206 -10.10 -32.85 0.98
N ARG A 207 -11.15 -32.77 0.16
CA ARG A 207 -11.53 -33.85 -0.76
C ARG A 207 -10.41 -34.20 -1.76
N GLN A 208 -9.66 -33.19 -2.20
CA GLN A 208 -8.59 -33.35 -3.18
C GLN A 208 -7.28 -33.72 -2.50
N TYR A 209 -6.92 -33.02 -1.42
CA TYR A 209 -5.56 -33.09 -0.86
C TYR A 209 -5.43 -34.00 0.35
N TYR A 210 -6.48 -34.28 1.12
CA TYR A 210 -6.35 -35.12 2.32
C TYR A 210 -5.89 -36.57 2.05
N PRO A 211 -6.32 -37.25 0.96
CA PRO A 211 -5.89 -38.63 0.70
C PRO A 211 -4.37 -38.77 0.51
N GLU A 212 -3.73 -37.79 -0.15
CA GLU A 212 -2.32 -37.83 -0.50
C GLU A 212 -1.45 -36.98 0.44
N HIS A 213 -2.03 -35.93 1.04
CA HIS A 213 -1.37 -34.94 1.91
C HIS A 213 -2.12 -34.70 3.23
N PRO A 214 -2.33 -35.72 4.07
CA PRO A 214 -3.01 -35.55 5.36
C PRO A 214 -2.25 -34.60 6.31
N GLU A 215 -0.96 -34.37 6.12
CA GLU A 215 -0.12 -33.45 6.89
C GLU A 215 -0.49 -31.97 6.76
N TYR A 216 -1.18 -31.58 5.68
CA TYR A 216 -1.68 -30.22 5.48
C TYR A 216 -2.82 -29.85 6.44
N PHE A 217 -3.41 -30.83 7.11
CA PHE A 217 -4.60 -30.65 7.93
C PHE A 217 -4.28 -30.75 9.43
N SER A 218 -5.12 -30.11 10.23
CA SER A 218 -4.95 -30.06 11.69
C SER A 218 -4.86 -31.46 12.30
N LYS A 219 -3.97 -31.62 13.28
CA LYS A 219 -3.85 -32.85 14.08
C LYS A 219 -4.61 -32.64 15.39
N VAL A 220 -5.67 -33.42 15.59
CA VAL A 220 -6.47 -33.43 16.82
C VAL A 220 -6.35 -34.80 17.45
N ASN A 221 -5.96 -34.86 18.72
CA ASN A 221 -5.78 -36.11 19.47
C ASN A 221 -4.93 -37.16 18.73
N GLY A 222 -3.81 -36.73 18.16
CA GLY A 222 -2.89 -37.65 17.48
C GLY A 222 -3.27 -38.00 16.04
N LYS A 223 -4.47 -37.66 15.57
CA LYS A 223 -4.96 -37.98 14.22
C LYS A 223 -5.12 -36.73 13.36
N ARG A 224 -4.74 -36.82 12.09
CA ARG A 224 -5.11 -35.82 11.09
C ARG A 224 -6.63 -35.92 10.89
N ILE A 225 -7.29 -34.78 10.78
CA ILE A 225 -8.74 -34.72 10.62
C ILE A 225 -9.10 -34.00 9.32
N VAL A 226 -10.09 -34.54 8.61
CA VAL A 226 -10.78 -33.81 7.56
C VAL A 226 -11.70 -32.81 8.26
N PRO A 227 -11.62 -31.51 7.96
CA PRO A 227 -12.55 -30.52 8.51
C PRO A 227 -14.00 -30.94 8.22
N SER A 228 -14.82 -31.11 9.26
CA SER A 228 -16.18 -31.67 9.19
C SER A 228 -17.29 -30.61 9.10
N VAL A 229 -16.94 -29.33 9.15
CA VAL A 229 -17.89 -28.21 9.08
C VAL A 229 -17.39 -27.17 8.09
N LYS A 230 -18.27 -26.79 7.16
CA LYS A 230 -18.15 -25.60 6.31
C LYS A 230 -19.19 -24.59 6.80
N SER A 231 -18.78 -23.48 7.42
CA SER A 231 -19.66 -22.32 7.58
C SER A 231 -19.51 -21.46 6.34
N VAL A 232 -20.40 -21.61 5.36
CA VAL A 232 -20.54 -20.63 4.28
C VAL A 232 -21.27 -19.43 4.89
N PRO A 233 -20.59 -18.29 4.99
CA PRO A 233 -20.85 -17.28 3.99
C PRO A 233 -19.52 -16.88 3.37
N GLU A 234 -18.94 -17.80 2.62
CA GLU A 234 -17.93 -17.40 1.65
C GLU A 234 -18.71 -16.80 0.48
N PHE A 235 -18.55 -15.49 0.29
CA PHE A 235 -19.02 -14.62 -0.81
C PHE A 235 -20.25 -13.74 -0.54
N TYR A 236 -19.95 -12.44 -0.49
CA TYR A 236 -20.65 -11.47 -1.33
C TYR A 236 -20.66 -11.98 -2.77
N THR A 237 -21.80 -12.43 -3.28
CA THR A 237 -22.07 -12.48 -4.72
C THR A 237 -22.86 -11.24 -5.06
N GLN A 238 -22.49 -10.50 -6.11
CA GLN A 238 -23.46 -9.63 -6.77
C GLN A 238 -24.50 -10.54 -7.45
N GLY A 239 -25.50 -10.97 -6.68
CA GLY A 239 -26.55 -11.92 -7.09
C GLY A 239 -27.10 -12.72 -5.90
N PRO A 240 -28.29 -13.35 -6.03
CA PRO A 240 -28.94 -14.09 -4.95
C PRO A 240 -28.33 -15.50 -4.82
N ALA A 241 -27.13 -15.61 -4.25
CA ALA A 241 -26.61 -16.90 -3.80
C ALA A 241 -26.88 -17.05 -2.30
N TYR A 242 -27.79 -17.96 -1.94
CA TYR A 242 -28.10 -18.30 -0.56
C TYR A 242 -27.00 -19.20 0.03
N PRO A 243 -26.63 -19.05 1.31
CA PRO A 243 -25.68 -19.96 1.95
C PRO A 243 -26.29 -21.36 2.06
N GLU A 244 -25.62 -22.36 1.46
CA GLU A 244 -25.99 -23.76 1.63
C GLU A 244 -25.22 -24.35 2.81
N ILE A 245 -25.94 -24.74 3.87
CA ILE A 245 -25.35 -25.48 5.00
C ILE A 245 -25.55 -26.96 4.71
N TRP A 246 -24.45 -27.71 4.67
CA TRP A 246 -24.47 -29.16 4.47
C TRP A 246 -24.01 -29.83 5.77
N THR A 247 -24.84 -30.72 6.32
CA THR A 247 -24.50 -31.51 7.51
C THR A 247 -24.52 -33.00 7.16
N GLN A 248 -23.66 -33.78 7.80
CA GLN A 248 -23.60 -35.23 7.61
C GLN A 248 -24.32 -35.92 8.78
N VAL A 249 -25.43 -36.60 8.49
CA VAL A 249 -26.21 -37.38 9.46
C VAL A 249 -26.22 -38.83 9.00
N GLY A 250 -25.70 -39.75 9.83
CA GLY A 250 -25.70 -41.18 9.52
C GLY A 250 -24.86 -41.58 8.29
N GLY A 251 -23.85 -40.79 7.93
CA GLY A 251 -22.98 -41.04 6.77
C GLY A 251 -23.46 -40.41 5.46
N ALA A 252 -24.68 -39.88 5.41
CA ALA A 252 -25.23 -39.18 4.24
C ALA A 252 -25.26 -37.66 4.44
N TRP A 253 -25.10 -36.92 3.35
CA TRP A 253 -25.13 -35.45 3.35
C TRP A 253 -26.57 -34.94 3.18
N SER A 254 -27.00 -34.06 4.09
CA SER A 254 -28.28 -33.33 4.00
C SER A 254 -28.05 -31.82 3.92
N ARG A 255 -28.72 -31.16 2.98
CA ARG A 255 -28.74 -29.71 2.82
C ARG A 255 -29.79 -29.10 3.76
N GLU A 256 -29.38 -28.13 4.56
CA GLU A 256 -30.25 -27.27 5.36
C GLU A 256 -30.19 -25.85 4.79
N ASN A 257 -31.32 -25.32 4.30
CA ASN A 257 -31.47 -23.91 3.94
C ASN A 257 -32.16 -23.20 5.12
N PRO A 258 -31.48 -22.31 5.87
CA PRO A 258 -32.13 -21.50 6.89
C PRO A 258 -33.01 -20.39 6.26
N GLU A 259 -34.10 -20.02 6.95
CA GLU A 259 -34.96 -18.86 6.61
C GLU A 259 -34.13 -17.55 6.59
N PRO A 260 -34.47 -16.57 5.73
CA PRO A 260 -33.69 -15.36 5.54
C PRO A 260 -33.68 -14.47 6.80
N ALA A 261 -32.48 -14.06 7.22
CA ALA A 261 -32.28 -13.03 8.25
C ALA A 261 -32.56 -11.64 7.67
N ALA A 262 -33.20 -10.76 8.45
CA ALA A 262 -33.72 -9.48 7.98
C ALA A 262 -32.68 -8.35 7.95
N SER A 263 -31.44 -8.58 8.41
CA SER A 263 -30.40 -7.56 8.39
C SER A 263 -28.97 -8.08 8.23
N ARG A 264 -28.09 -7.21 7.71
CA ARG A 264 -26.66 -7.41 7.39
C ARG A 264 -25.79 -7.83 8.59
N PHE A 265 -26.32 -7.79 9.82
CA PHE A 265 -25.62 -8.07 11.08
C PHE A 265 -26.36 -9.01 12.03
N GLU A 266 -27.45 -9.65 11.59
CA GLU A 266 -27.88 -10.88 12.24
C GLU A 266 -26.85 -11.97 11.89
N MET A 267 -25.69 -11.95 12.57
CA MET A 267 -24.99 -13.20 12.86
C MET A 267 -26.06 -14.17 13.30
N PHE A 268 -26.23 -15.26 12.53
CA PHE A 268 -27.08 -16.39 12.86
C PHE A 268 -27.22 -16.50 14.37
N GLU A 269 -28.37 -16.03 14.89
CA GLU A 269 -28.56 -15.87 16.33
C GLU A 269 -28.14 -17.17 17.02
N GLU A 270 -27.54 -17.01 18.18
CA GLU A 270 -27.20 -18.01 19.20
C GLU A 270 -28.03 -19.30 19.15
N LYS A 271 -29.33 -19.24 18.82
CA LYS A 271 -30.22 -20.40 18.59
C LYS A 271 -29.78 -21.38 17.50
N ALA A 272 -29.26 -20.92 16.36
CA ALA A 272 -28.79 -21.79 15.27
C ALA A 272 -27.50 -22.52 15.68
N TYR A 273 -26.55 -21.79 16.29
CA TYR A 273 -25.34 -22.36 16.87
C TYR A 273 -25.64 -23.27 18.07
N THR A 274 -26.63 -22.96 18.90
CA THR A 274 -27.05 -23.79 20.05
C THR A 274 -27.71 -25.09 19.58
N LYS A 275 -28.52 -25.05 18.51
CA LYS A 275 -29.07 -26.27 17.87
C LYS A 275 -27.98 -27.13 17.24
N LEU A 276 -26.98 -26.52 16.61
CA LEU A 276 -25.82 -27.23 16.07
C LEU A 276 -24.97 -27.84 17.20
N ALA A 277 -24.70 -27.07 18.26
CA ALA A 277 -23.96 -27.47 19.45
C ALA A 277 -24.65 -28.64 20.19
N ALA A 278 -25.98 -28.67 20.23
CA ALA A 278 -26.77 -29.74 20.84
C ALA A 278 -26.72 -31.08 20.07
N ARG A 279 -26.29 -31.09 18.80
CA ARG A 279 -26.07 -32.32 18.01
C ARG A 279 -24.71 -32.99 18.29
N PHE A 280 -23.80 -32.32 18.99
CA PHE A 280 -22.55 -32.93 19.46
C PHE A 280 -22.79 -33.60 20.81
N PRO A 281 -22.29 -34.83 21.05
CA PRO A 281 -22.46 -35.50 22.33
C PRO A 281 -21.81 -34.68 23.45
N LYS A 282 -22.60 -34.33 24.50
CA LYS A 282 -22.14 -33.57 25.68
C LYS A 282 -21.08 -34.28 26.53
N ASN A 283 -20.66 -35.48 26.14
CA ASN A 283 -19.68 -36.28 26.86
C ASN A 283 -18.28 -36.04 26.29
N ALA A 284 -17.75 -34.84 26.48
CA ALA A 284 -16.32 -34.59 26.38
C ALA A 284 -15.90 -33.70 27.55
N VAL A 285 -15.59 -34.39 28.66
CA VAL A 285 -14.66 -33.98 29.72
C VAL A 285 -15.24 -33.06 30.80
N HIS A 286 -15.70 -33.69 31.88
CA HIS A 286 -15.42 -33.21 33.24
C HIS A 286 -13.89 -33.16 33.40
N VAL A 287 -13.39 -31.99 33.78
CA VAL A 287 -12.01 -31.78 34.21
C VAL A 287 -11.80 -32.51 35.54
N SER A 288 -10.86 -33.44 35.56
CA SER A 288 -9.98 -33.74 36.68
C SER A 288 -8.55 -33.71 36.16
#